data_AF-A0A3R8QRS7-F1
#
_entry.id   AF-A0A3R8QRS7-F1
#
_cell.length_a   1.000
_cell.length_b   1.000
_cell.length_c   1.000
_cell.angle_alpha   90.00
_cell.angle_beta   90.00
_cell.angle_gamma   90.00
#
_symmetry.space_group_name_H-M   'P 1'
#
loop_
_entity.id
_entity.type
_entity.pdbx_description
1 polymer ?
#
loop_
_entity_poly.entity_id
_entity_poly.type
_entity_poly.pdbx_seq_one_letter_code
_entity_poly.pdbx_strand_id
1 'polypeptide(L)' 'MPKNTDKLGAAMGRNPRSAGKGFASSFAEKPVVETVRLAIDLDKDFHRRLKIAAAEHGISQRDLVLNAIQKAYPELRNK' A
#
# COMPACT_ATOMS: atom_id res chain seq x y z
N MET A 1 -55.27 32.67 3.88
CA MET A 1 -55.36 32.17 5.27
C MET A 1 -54.61 30.84 5.35
N PRO A 2 -53.59 30.71 6.21
CA PRO A 2 -52.80 29.48 6.36
C PRO A 2 -53.49 28.49 7.31
N LYS A 3 -53.41 27.18 7.04
CA LYS A 3 -53.91 26.12 7.92
C LYS A 3 -52.73 25.44 8.64
N ASN A 4 -52.69 25.69 9.94
CA ASN A 4 -52.15 24.94 11.07
C ASN A 4 -51.05 23.89 10.84
N THR A 5 -49.89 24.21 11.41
CA THR A 5 -49.04 23.29 12.15
C THR A 5 -49.86 22.55 13.22
N ASP A 6 -49.66 21.24 13.34
CA ASP A 6 -49.24 20.61 14.59
C ASP A 6 -49.40 19.09 14.52
N LYS A 7 -48.44 18.43 15.17
CA LYS A 7 -48.32 16.98 15.40
C LYS A 7 -47.77 16.20 14.22
N LEU A 8 -46.47 15.93 14.27
CA LEU A 8 -45.87 14.60 14.11
C LEU A 8 -44.37 14.67 14.47
N GLY A 9 -44.09 15.21 15.66
CA GLY A 9 -42.81 15.03 16.34
C GLY A 9 -43.07 14.20 17.59
N ALA A 10 -42.73 12.90 17.54
CA ALA A 10 -42.47 11.99 18.67
C ALA A 10 -42.82 10.54 18.31
N ALA A 11 -42.00 9.90 17.48
CA ALA A 11 -41.79 8.46 17.53
C ALA A 11 -40.42 8.19 16.88
N MET A 12 -39.38 7.96 17.69
CA MET A 12 -38.82 6.61 17.90
C MET A 12 -38.13 6.07 16.62
N GLY A 13 -36.83 5.86 16.55
CA GLY A 13 -35.78 5.93 17.57
C GLY A 13 -34.42 6.07 16.88
N ARG A 14 -33.51 6.75 17.58
CA ARG A 14 -32.09 6.80 17.22
C ARG A 14 -31.53 5.40 17.42
N ASN A 15 -31.11 4.75 16.33
CA ASN A 15 -30.15 3.64 16.41
C ASN A 15 -28.75 4.26 16.41
N PRO A 16 -28.08 4.46 17.56
CA PRO A 16 -26.63 4.52 17.53
C PRO A 16 -26.17 3.11 17.16
N ARG A 17 -25.69 2.93 15.93
CA ARG A 17 -24.98 1.71 15.56
C ARG A 17 -23.78 1.59 16.51
N SER A 18 -23.96 0.69 17.45
CA SER A 18 -23.01 0.23 18.43
C SER A 18 -21.69 -0.18 17.76
N ALA A 19 -20.60 0.34 18.32
CA ALA A 19 -19.32 -0.33 18.47
C ALA A 19 -18.68 -0.97 17.23
N GLY A 20 -18.14 -0.12 16.34
CA GLY A 20 -16.90 -0.46 15.65
C GLY A 20 -15.73 0.07 16.47
N LYS A 21 -15.27 -0.68 17.48
CA LYS A 21 -14.03 -0.40 18.20
C LYS A 21 -12.91 -0.51 17.16
N GLY A 22 -12.54 0.61 16.57
CA GLY A 22 -11.48 0.67 15.56
C GLY A 22 -10.26 0.00 16.16
N PHE A 23 -9.81 -1.08 15.51
CA PHE A 23 -8.51 -1.65 15.79
C PHE A 23 -7.50 -0.52 15.55
N ALA A 24 -7.02 0.09 16.63
CA ALA A 24 -5.80 0.87 16.60
C ALA A 24 -4.69 -0.15 16.32
N SER A 25 -4.52 -0.52 15.05
CA SER A 25 -3.29 -1.14 14.63
C SER A 25 -2.22 -0.12 14.96
N SER A 26 -1.43 -0.45 15.97
CA SER A 26 -0.05 0.01 16.10
C SER A 26 0.59 -0.20 14.73
N PHE A 27 0.49 0.81 13.87
CA PHE A 27 1.40 1.00 12.77
C PHE A 27 2.71 1.32 13.49
N ALA A 28 3.47 0.27 13.82
CA ALA A 28 4.88 0.42 14.05
C ALA A 28 5.37 1.34 12.93
N GLU A 29 5.87 2.52 13.29
CA GLU A 29 6.42 3.48 12.36
C GLU A 29 7.45 2.72 11.53
N LYS A 30 7.03 2.28 10.34
CA LYS A 30 7.95 1.65 9.41
C LYS A 30 8.96 2.74 9.09
N PRO A 31 10.26 2.48 9.26
CA PRO A 31 11.28 3.47 8.95
C PRO A 31 11.01 3.97 7.54
N VAL A 32 10.74 5.27 7.42
CA VAL A 32 10.50 5.93 6.14
C VAL A 32 11.85 6.01 5.45
N VAL A 33 12.22 4.94 4.75
CA VAL A 33 13.38 4.95 3.88
C VAL A 33 12.99 5.81 2.68
N GLU A 34 13.66 6.94 2.51
CA GLU A 34 13.53 7.73 1.30
C GLU A 34 13.90 6.84 0.10
N THR A 35 12.92 6.60 -0.77
CA THR A 35 13.11 5.77 -1.95
C THR A 35 12.99 6.63 -3.19
N VAL A 36 14.04 6.63 -4.00
CA VAL A 36 14.00 7.22 -5.34
C VAL A 36 13.44 6.18 -6.30
N ARG A 37 12.45 6.56 -7.11
CA ARG A 37 11.91 5.73 -8.18
C ARG A 37 12.70 6.00 -9.46
N LEU A 38 13.27 4.95 -10.05
CA LEU A 38 13.97 5.00 -11.33
C LEU A 38 13.14 4.28 -12.39
N ALA A 39 13.00 4.90 -13.56
CA ALA A 39 12.49 4.24 -14.76
C ALA A 39 13.69 3.85 -15.63
N ILE A 40 13.68 2.61 -16.12
CA ILE A 40 14.75 2.09 -16.97
C ILE A 40 14.08 1.45 -18.18
N ASP A 41 14.48 1.88 -19.38
CA ASP A 41 14.04 1.25 -20.61
C ASP A 41 14.78 -0.09 -20.79
N LEU A 42 14.02 -1.16 -20.96
CA LEU A 42 14.52 -2.51 -21.18
C LEU A 42 13.93 -3.05 -22.47
N ASP A 43 14.68 -3.89 -23.18
CA ASP A 43 14.10 -4.65 -24.28
C ASP A 43 13.01 -5.59 -23.76
N LYS A 44 12.01 -5.85 -24.62
CA LYS A 44 10.80 -6.59 -24.24
C LYS A 44 11.11 -8.00 -23.75
N ASP A 45 12.07 -8.67 -24.36
CA ASP A 45 12.42 -10.05 -24.04
C ASP A 45 13.21 -10.15 -22.75
N PHE A 46 14.10 -9.20 -22.48
CA PHE A 46 14.80 -9.08 -21.21
C PHE A 46 13.84 -8.76 -20.07
N HIS A 47 12.91 -7.81 -20.25
CA HIS A 47 11.88 -7.53 -19.25
C HIS A 47 11.01 -8.77 -18.95
N ARG A 48 10.67 -9.57 -19.96
CA ARG A 48 9.96 -10.85 -19.75
C ARG A 48 10.80 -11.84 -18.94
N ARG A 49 12.08 -12.02 -19.29
CA ARG A 49 12.99 -12.92 -18.57
C ARG A 49 13.21 -12.47 -17.13
N LEU A 50 13.35 -11.17 -16.89
CA LEU A 50 13.46 -10.59 -15.55
C LEU A 50 12.23 -10.91 -14.70
N LYS A 51 11.03 -10.78 -15.27
CA LYS A 51 9.78 -11.14 -14.60
C LYS A 51 9.73 -12.61 -14.21
N ILE A 52 10.12 -13.51 -15.12
CA ILE A 52 10.14 -14.96 -14.88
C ILE A 52 11.13 -15.29 -13.76
N ALA A 53 12.37 -14.80 -13.86
CA ALA A 53 13.40 -15.06 -12.87
C ALA A 53 13.00 -14.56 -11.47
N ALA A 54 12.39 -13.37 -11.38
CA ALA A 54 11.91 -12.84 -10.10
C ALA A 54 10.83 -13.75 -9.48
N ALA A 55 9.92 -14.28 -10.30
CA ALA A 55 8.89 -15.21 -9.86
C ALA A 55 9.47 -16.56 -9.41
N GLU A 56 10.43 -17.12 -10.15
CA GLU A 56 11.13 -18.36 -9.79
C GLU A 56 11.85 -18.26 -8.45
N HIS A 57 12.40 -17.08 -8.13
CA HIS A 57 13.05 -16.80 -6.85
C HIS A 57 12.10 -16.35 -5.74
N GLY A 58 10.80 -16.17 -6.02
CA GLY A 58 9.82 -15.71 -5.05
C GLY A 58 10.06 -14.29 -4.51
N ILE A 59 10.75 -13.44 -5.29
CA ILE A 59 11.09 -12.06 -4.90
C ILE A 59 10.53 -11.04 -5.89
N SER A 60 10.56 -9.76 -5.54
CA SER A 60 10.18 -8.71 -6.49
C SER A 60 11.25 -8.51 -7.56
N GLN A 61 10.87 -7.99 -8.73
CA GLN A 61 11.83 -7.61 -9.77
C GLN A 61 12.83 -6.57 -9.25
N ARG A 62 12.39 -5.65 -8.36
CA ARG A 62 13.26 -4.67 -7.71
C ARG A 62 14.33 -5.37 -6.88
N ASP A 63 13.94 -6.32 -6.05
CA ASP A 63 14.88 -7.02 -5.17
C ASP A 63 15.86 -7.87 -5.98
N LEU A 64 15.39 -8.51 -7.04
CA LEU A 64 16.27 -9.24 -7.96
C LEU A 64 17.34 -8.32 -8.57
N VAL A 65 16.95 -7.13 -9.04
CA VAL A 65 17.87 -6.13 -9.57
C VAL A 65 18.83 -5.61 -8.50
N LEU A 66 18.33 -5.27 -7.31
CA LEU A 66 19.17 -4.80 -6.20
C LEU A 66 20.17 -5.86 -5.76
N ASN A 67 19.76 -7.12 -5.65
CA ASN A 67 20.64 -8.24 -5.32
C ASN A 67 21.72 -8.43 -6.40
N ALA A 68 21.36 -8.30 -7.67
CA ALA A 68 22.30 -8.39 -8.78
C ALA A 68 23.32 -7.24 -8.73
N ILE A 69 22.87 -6.00 -8.48
CA ILE A 69 23.74 -4.82 -8.32
C ILE A 69 24.69 -5.02 -7.14
N GLN A 70 24.19 -5.43 -5.96
CA GLN A 70 25.04 -5.67 -4.78
C GLN A 70 26.06 -6.80 -4.99
N LYS A 71 25.72 -7.80 -5.81
CA LYS A 71 26.65 -8.87 -6.18
C LYS A 71 27.74 -8.38 -7.14
N ALA A 72 27.39 -7.50 -8.08
CA ALA A 72 28.32 -6.94 -9.06
C ALA A 72 29.20 -5.82 -8.46
N TYR A 73 28.67 -5.06 -7.52
CA TYR A 73 29.29 -3.91 -6.87
C TYR A 73 29.19 -4.05 -5.33
N PRO A 74 30.06 -4.89 -4.72
CA PRO A 74 30.02 -5.15 -3.28
C PRO A 74 30.17 -3.90 -2.40
N GLU A 75 30.84 -2.86 -2.90
CA GLU A 75 30.99 -1.56 -2.24
C GLU A 75 29.67 -0.82 -2.01
N LEU A 76 28.60 -1.20 -2.72
CA LEU A 76 27.25 -0.65 -2.55
C LEU A 76 26.44 -1.37 -1.45
N ARG A 77 26.99 -2.42 -0.82
CA ARG A 77 26.23 -3.30 0.09
C ARG A 77 25.94 -2.67 1.45
N ASN A 78 26.70 -1.67 1.87
CA ASN A 78 26.50 -0.93 3.11
C ASN A 78 27.05 0.51 2.96
N LYS A 79 26.16 1.49 2.89
CA LYS A 79 26.44 2.88 3.27
C LYS A 79 25.40 3.31 4.30
#